data_AF-A0A967KB64-F1
#
_entry.id   AF-A0A967KB64-F1
#
_cell.length_a   1.000
_cell.length_b   1.000
_cell.length_c   1.000
_cell.angle_alpha   90.00
_cell.angle_beta   90.00
_cell.angle_gamma   90.00
#
_symmetry.space_group_name_H-M   'P 1'
#
loop_
_entity.id
_entity.type
_entity.pdbx_description
1 polymer ?
#
loop_
_entity_poly.entity_id
_entity_poly.type
_entity_poly.pdbx_seq_one_letter_code
_entity_poly.pdbx_strand_id
1 'polypeptide(L)' 'AKRNDSWVLSDEIYSRIVYSEIPASISAIPGMKERTIICDGFSKTYSMTGWRLGYGIMPVDLADRIQLLL' A
#
# COMPACT_ATOMS: atom_id res chain seq x y z
N ALA A 1 -5.71 13.78 -5.08
CA ALA A 1 -5.03 12.91 -6.06
C ALA A 1 -5.44 13.25 -7.50
N LYS A 2 -6.62 12.82 -7.98
CA LYS A 2 -7.02 12.99 -9.40
C LYS A 2 -6.96 14.43 -9.94
N ARG A 3 -7.57 15.40 -9.26
CA ARG A 3 -7.61 16.81 -9.72
C ARG A 3 -6.23 17.43 -9.93
N ASN A 4 -5.26 17.01 -9.12
CA ASN A 4 -3.92 17.61 -9.09
C ASN A 4 -2.85 16.64 -9.63
N ASP A 5 -3.28 15.58 -10.32
CA ASP A 5 -2.43 14.49 -10.82
C ASP A 5 -1.36 14.00 -9.81
N SER A 6 -1.75 13.85 -8.54
CA SER A 6 -0.81 13.50 -7.47
C SER A 6 -0.81 12.00 -7.18
N TRP A 7 0.35 11.50 -6.76
CA TRP A 7 0.51 10.16 -6.19
C TRP A 7 -0.11 10.06 -4.80
N VAL A 8 -0.52 8.85 -4.41
CA VAL A 8 -0.92 8.51 -3.05
C VAL A 8 -0.06 7.36 -2.55
N LEU A 9 0.58 7.54 -1.39
CA LEU A 9 1.15 6.46 -0.61
C LEU A 9 0.15 6.10 0.49
N SER A 10 -0.45 4.93 0.38
CA SER A 10 -1.42 4.37 1.34
C SER A 10 -0.67 3.40 2.26
N ASP A 11 -0.43 3.79 3.51
CA ASP A 11 0.07 2.86 4.54
C ASP A 11 -1.11 2.07 5.10
N GLU A 12 -1.16 0.79 4.76
CA GLU A 12 -2.26 -0.12 5.09
C GLU A 12 -1.79 -1.24 6.05
N ILE A 13 -0.72 -1.02 6.81
CA ILE A 13 -0.12 -2.01 7.73
C ILE A 13 -1.10 -2.58 8.78
N TYR A 14 -2.16 -1.83 9.10
CA TYR A 14 -3.22 -2.23 10.04
C TYR A 14 -4.53 -2.65 9.37
N SER A 15 -4.57 -2.81 8.04
CA SER A 15 -5.78 -3.11 7.26
C SER A 15 -6.59 -4.31 7.78
N ARG A 16 -5.92 -5.25 8.45
CA ARG A 16 -6.53 -6.48 9.01
C ARG A 16 -6.79 -6.42 10.52
N ILE A 17 -6.36 -5.35 11.20
CA ILE A 17 -6.56 -5.15 12.64
C ILE A 17 -7.69 -4.14 12.80
N VAL A 18 -8.90 -4.61 12.56
CA VAL A 18 -10.13 -3.80 12.58
C VAL A 18 -11.20 -4.49 13.40
N TYR A 19 -11.93 -3.72 14.21
CA TYR A 19 -12.95 -4.24 15.13
C TYR A 19 -14.38 -4.16 14.58
N SER A 20 -14.54 -3.65 13.35
CA SER A 20 -15.83 -3.49 12.69
C SER A 20 -15.72 -3.89 11.21
N GLU A 21 -16.17 -3.04 10.29
CA GLU A 21 -16.07 -3.32 8.86
C GLU A 21 -14.63 -3.19 8.36
N ILE A 22 -14.30 -3.97 7.33
CA ILE A 22 -13.00 -3.89 6.66
C ILE A 22 -12.95 -2.56 5.89
N PRO A 23 -11.97 -1.68 6.16
CA PRO A 23 -11.83 -0.44 5.44
C PRO A 23 -11.52 -0.74 3.98
N ALA A 24 -12.22 -0.06 3.07
CA ALA A 24 -11.90 -0.11 1.66
C ALA A 24 -10.53 0.55 1.42
N SER A 25 -9.62 -0.15 0.74
CA SER A 25 -8.37 0.45 0.26
C SER A 25 -8.68 1.59 -0.71
N ILE A 26 -7.87 2.65 -0.69
CA ILE A 26 -8.01 3.76 -1.64
C ILE A 26 -7.88 3.27 -3.10
N SER A 27 -7.18 2.16 -3.33
CA SER A 27 -7.05 1.50 -4.62
C SER A 27 -8.37 0.92 -5.18
N ALA A 28 -9.38 0.72 -4.32
CA ALA A 28 -10.71 0.27 -4.74
C ALA A 28 -11.54 1.39 -5.38
N ILE A 29 -11.18 2.66 -5.16
CA ILE A 29 -11.83 3.80 -5.78
C ILE A 29 -11.48 3.82 -7.28
N PRO A 30 -12.45 3.93 -8.21
CA PRO A 30 -12.18 3.93 -9.64
C PRO A 30 -11.12 4.96 -10.02
N GLY A 31 -10.13 4.62 -10.85
CA GLY A 31 -9.08 5.53 -11.29
C GLY A 31 -8.07 5.96 -10.20
N MET A 32 -7.94 5.18 -9.13
CA MET A 32 -6.89 5.36 -8.11
C MET A 32 -5.76 4.34 -8.24
N LYS A 33 -5.97 3.18 -8.90
CA LYS A 33 -4.95 2.13 -9.03
C LYS A 33 -3.70 2.62 -9.75
N GLU A 34 -3.86 3.53 -10.69
CA GLU A 34 -2.79 4.04 -11.55
C GLU A 34 -1.86 5.03 -10.83
N ARG A 35 -2.22 5.45 -9.62
CA ARG A 35 -1.53 6.50 -8.84
C ARG A 35 -1.42 6.21 -7.35
N THR A 36 -1.63 4.96 -6.96
CA THR A 36 -1.56 4.53 -5.56
C THR A 36 -0.41 3.55 -5.38
N ILE A 37 0.40 3.80 -4.36
CA ILE A 37 1.36 2.87 -3.79
C ILE A 37 0.74 2.40 -2.48
N ILE A 38 0.51 1.10 -2.32
CA ILE A 38 0.11 0.51 -1.04
C ILE A 38 1.37 0.00 -0.34
N CYS A 39 1.57 0.42 0.90
CA CYS A 39 2.59 -0.10 1.79
C CYS A 39 1.92 -0.98 2.84
N ASP A 40 2.31 -2.24 2.94
CA ASP A 40 1.77 -3.19 3.91
C ASP A 40 2.87 -4.21 4.29
N GLY A 41 2.59 -5.09 5.24
CA GLY A 41 3.58 -6.06 5.68
C GLY A 41 3.18 -6.87 6.90
N PHE A 42 4.20 -7.49 7.49
CA PHE A 42 3.99 -8.58 8.44
C PHE A 42 4.10 -8.15 9.91
N SER A 43 4.60 -6.94 10.16
CA SER A 43 4.90 -6.46 11.50
C SER A 43 3.68 -6.43 12.41
N LYS A 44 2.50 -6.07 11.88
CA LYS A 44 1.29 -5.87 12.69
C LYS A 44 0.34 -7.04 12.54
N THR A 45 -0.09 -7.34 11.31
CA THR A 45 -1.00 -8.47 11.01
C THR A 45 -0.55 -9.79 11.63
N TYR A 46 0.76 -10.08 11.64
CA TYR A 46 1.31 -11.35 12.10
C TYR A 46 2.20 -11.23 13.34
N SER A 47 2.25 -10.06 13.99
CA SER A 47 3.13 -9.81 15.15
C SER A 47 4.62 -10.08 14.89
N MET A 48 5.08 -9.94 13.64
CA MET A 48 6.46 -10.24 13.21
C MET A 48 7.37 -9.00 13.15
N THR A 49 7.30 -8.11 14.13
CA THR A 49 8.03 -6.82 14.13
C THR A 49 9.54 -6.97 13.88
N GLY A 50 10.16 -8.03 14.41
CA GLY A 50 11.59 -8.32 14.28
C GLY A 50 12.04 -8.90 12.94
N TRP A 51 11.11 -9.40 12.11
CA TRP A 51 11.46 -10.07 10.83
C TRP A 51 11.75 -9.08 9.70
N ARG A 52 11.36 -7.82 9.88
CA ARG A 52 11.61 -6.73 8.92
C ARG A 52 11.12 -7.03 7.51
N LEU A 53 9.98 -7.72 7.39
CA LEU A 53 9.36 -8.07 6.11
C LEU A 53 8.13 -7.19 5.83
N GLY A 54 8.10 -6.62 4.62
CA GLY A 54 6.99 -5.82 4.10
C GLY A 54 7.01 -5.84 2.57
N TYR A 55 5.96 -5.27 1.97
CA TYR A 55 5.83 -5.20 0.52
C TYR A 55 5.15 -3.90 0.10
N GLY A 56 5.42 -3.50 -1.14
CA GLY A 56 4.73 -2.43 -1.84
C GLY A 56 3.90 -2.98 -2.98
N ILE A 57 2.68 -2.48 -3.18
CA ILE A 57 1.87 -2.74 -4.38
C ILE A 57 1.69 -1.42 -5.10
N MET A 58 2.07 -1.35 -6.37
CA MET A 58 2.07 -0.10 -7.16
C MET A 58 2.00 -0.41 -8.67
N PRO A 59 1.80 0.60 -9.54
CA PRO A 59 1.88 0.40 -10.99
C PRO A 59 3.21 -0.20 -11.44
N VAL A 60 3.18 -1.07 -12.45
CA VAL A 60 4.34 -1.83 -12.94
C VAL A 60 5.51 -0.91 -13.27
N ASP A 61 5.27 0.15 -14.04
CA ASP A 61 6.31 1.11 -14.44
C ASP A 61 7.01 1.76 -13.24
N LEU A 62 6.30 1.94 -12.12
CA LEU A 62 6.87 2.47 -10.89
C LEU A 62 7.64 1.39 -10.11
N ALA A 63 7.08 0.17 -10.04
CA ALA A 63 7.74 -0.97 -9.39
C ALA A 63 9.11 -1.26 -10.02
N ASP A 64 9.21 -1.19 -11.35
CA ASP A 64 10.47 -1.37 -12.09
C ASP A 64 11.53 -0.32 -11.68
N ARG A 65 11.12 0.91 -11.36
CA ARG A 65 12.03 1.96 -10.89
C ARG A 65 12.42 1.77 -9.43
N ILE A 66 11.47 1.37 -8.58
CA ILE A 66 11.75 1.12 -7.15
C ILE A 66 12.71 -0.06 -6.97
N GLN A 67 12.61 -1.08 -7.82
CA GLN A 67 13.52 -2.23 -7.76
C GLN A 67 15.00 -1.84 -7.91
N LEU A 68 15.32 -0.72 -8.58
CA LEU A 68 16.69 -0.22 -8.69
C LEU A 68 17.27 0.32 -7.38
N LEU A 69 16.43 0.56 -6.36
CA LEU A 69 16.83 1.06 -5.04
C LEU A 69 17.11 -0.07 -4.03
N LEU A 70 16.91 -1.33 -4.42
CA LEU A 70 17.14 -2.53 -3.62
C LEU A 70 18.44 -3.23 -4.07
#